data_AF-A0A971TNN3-F1
#
_entry.id   AF-A0A971TNN3-F1
#
_cell.length_a   1.000
_cell.length_b   1.000
_cell.length_c   1.000
_cell.angle_alpha   90.00
_cell.angle_beta   90.00
_cell.angle_gamma   90.00
#
_symmetry.space_group_name_H-M   'P 1'
#
loop_
_entity.id
_entity.type
_entity.pdbx_description
1 polymer ?
#
loop_
_entity_poly.entity_id
_entity_poly.type
_entity_poly.pdbx_seq_one_letter_code
_entity_poly.pdbx_strand_id
1 'polypeptide(L)' 'MGSFGIPSHDTFGRVFSRLDPIQLERCFLNWMSVLAKASKGRLIAIDGKTLRHS' A
#
# COMPACT_ATOMS: atom_id res chain seq x y z
N MET A 1 -21.68 21.01 -10.45
CA MET A 1 -21.13 21.14 -9.09
C MET A 1 -20.72 19.73 -8.66
N GLY A 2 -19.47 19.36 -8.93
CA GLY A 2 -19.00 17.97 -8.76
C GLY A 2 -18.79 17.67 -7.29
N SER A 3 -19.42 16.61 -6.79
CA SER A 3 -19.08 16.05 -5.49
C SER A 3 -17.61 15.64 -5.51
N PHE A 4 -16.79 16.20 -4.63
CA PHE A 4 -15.43 15.71 -4.34
C PHE A 4 -15.49 14.39 -3.55
N GLY A 5 -16.31 13.47 -4.05
CA GLY A 5 -16.69 12.22 -3.41
C GLY A 5 -15.60 11.16 -3.59
N ILE A 6 -15.36 10.45 -2.50
CA ILE A 6 -14.51 9.27 -2.32
C ILE A 6 -14.09 8.63 -3.65
N PRO A 7 -12.77 8.55 -3.94
CA PRO A 7 -12.28 7.96 -5.17
C PRO A 7 -12.89 6.58 -5.42
N SER A 8 -13.39 6.34 -6.64
CA SER A 8 -13.83 4.99 -7.02
C SER A 8 -12.67 4.00 -6.94
N HIS A 9 -12.98 2.70 -6.88
CA HIS A 9 -12.01 1.61 -6.91
C HIS A 9 -10.94 1.79 -8.02
N ASP A 10 -11.35 2.36 -9.15
CA ASP A 10 -10.52 2.59 -10.34
C ASP A 10 -9.51 3.74 -10.18
N THR A 11 -9.57 4.52 -9.10
CA THR A 11 -8.68 5.68 -8.92
C THR A 11 -7.28 5.22 -8.53
N PHE A 12 -7.14 4.32 -7.57
CA PHE A 12 -5.86 3.72 -7.23
C PHE A 12 -5.34 2.85 -8.38
N GLY A 13 -6.22 2.06 -9.01
CA GLY A 13 -5.85 1.23 -10.16
C GLY A 13 -5.23 2.05 -11.30
N ARG A 14 -5.81 3.21 -11.63
CA ARG A 14 -5.27 4.12 -12.65
C ARG A 14 -3.92 4.75 -12.29
N VAL A 15 -3.63 4.94 -11.02
CA VAL A 15 -2.34 5.46 -10.56
C VAL A 15 -1.29 4.35 -10.63
N PHE A 16 -1.59 3.17 -10.05
CA PHE A 16 -0.66 2.04 -10.04
C PHE A 16 -0.36 1.50 -11.44
N SER A 17 -1.32 1.53 -12.37
CA SER A 17 -1.09 1.09 -13.75
C SER A 17 -0.14 1.99 -14.54
N ARG A 18 0.12 3.21 -14.06
CA ARG A 18 1.08 4.15 -14.66
C ARG A 18 2.46 4.09 -14.04
N LEU A 19 2.63 3.35 -12.93
CA LEU A 19 3.92 3.20 -12.27
C LEU A 19 4.67 1.99 -12.84
N ASP A 20 5.99 2.11 -12.97
CA ASP A 20 6.85 0.96 -13.22
C ASP A 20 6.80 0.04 -11.98
N PRO A 21 6.38 -1.23 -12.14
CA PRO A 21 6.21 -2.16 -11.02
C PRO A 21 7.54 -2.48 -10.31
N ILE A 22 8.65 -2.56 -11.05
CA ILE A 22 9.98 -2.88 -10.50
C ILE A 22 10.48 -1.71 -9.64
N GLN A 23 10.28 -0.48 -10.14
CA GLN A 23 10.66 0.71 -9.38
C GLN A 23 9.79 0.90 -8.14
N LEU A 24 8.48 0.65 -8.25
CA LEU A 24 7.57 0.70 -7.11
C LEU A 24 7.97 -0.30 -6.02
N GLU A 25 8.27 -1.55 -6.38
CA GLU A 25 8.74 -2.58 -5.45
C GLU A 25 10.01 -2.14 -4.72
N ARG A 26 11.02 -1.65 -5.46
CA ARG A 26 12.28 -1.17 -4.88
C ARG A 26 12.06 -0.03 -3.89
N CYS A 27 11.25 0.96 -4.27
CA CYS A 27 10.93 2.08 -3.39
C CYS A 27 10.17 1.63 -2.14
N PHE A 28 9.21 0.72 -2.29
CA PHE A 28 8.44 0.17 -1.19
C PHE A 28 9.31 -0.61 -0.19
N LEU A 29 10.18 -1.51 -0.68
CA LEU A 29 11.12 -2.25 0.16
C LEU A 29 12.08 -1.33 0.91
N ASN A 30 12.61 -0.32 0.23
CA ASN A 30 13.48 0.67 0.87
C ASN A 30 12.75 1.44 1.98
N TRP A 31 11.52 1.90 1.72
CA TRP A 31 10.69 2.57 2.73
C TRP A 31 10.42 1.67 3.93
N MET A 32 10.05 0.41 3.72
CA MET A 32 9.84 -0.57 4.78
C MET A 32 11.11 -0.82 5.61
N SER A 33 12.28 -0.88 4.98
CA SER A 33 13.56 -1.02 5.69
C SER A 33 13.86 0.17 6.60
N VAL A 34 13.64 1.39 6.11
CA VAL A 34 13.79 2.61 6.91
C VAL A 34 12.80 2.63 8.07
N LEU A 35 11.55 2.25 7.82
CA LEU A 35 10.51 2.20 8.83
C LEU A 35 10.82 1.16 9.92
N ALA A 36 11.37 0.00 9.55
CA ALA A 36 11.81 -1.04 10.46
C ALA A 36 12.91 -0.55 11.42
N LYS A 37 13.91 0.14 10.86
CA LYS A 37 14.98 0.77 11.65
C LYS A 37 14.43 1.84 12.58
N ALA A 38 13.58 2.73 12.08
CA ALA A 38 12.98 3.82 12.86
C ALA A 38 12.11 3.28 14.01
N SER A 39 11.42 2.16 13.78
CA SER A 39 10.58 1.51 14.79
C SER A 39 11.39 0.70 15.82
N LYS A 40 12.72 0.60 15.67
CA LYS A 40 13.60 -0.28 16.47
C LYS A 40 13.13 -1.74 16.47
N GLY A 41 12.63 -2.22 15.33
CA GLY A 41 12.08 -3.57 15.21
C GLY A 41 10.70 -3.76 15.86
N ARG A 42 10.06 -2.72 16.42
CA ARG A 42 8.70 -2.78 16.98
C ARG A 42 7.61 -2.62 15.90
N LEU A 43 7.79 -3.28 14.75
CA LEU A 43 6.71 -3.42 13.78
C LEU A 43 5.96 -4.71 14.07
N ILE A 44 4.66 -4.58 14.30
CA ILE A 44 3.74 -5.71 14.34
C ILE A 44 3.17 -5.84 12.94
N ALA A 45 3.56 -6.89 12.20
CA ALA A 45 2.93 -7.21 10.94
C ALA A 45 1.51 -7.73 11.23
N ILE A 46 0.50 -6.97 10.82
CA ILE A 46 -0.90 -7.39 10.88
C ILE A 46 -1.26 -7.92 9.49
N ASP A 47 -1.00 -9.21 9.24
CA ASP A 47 -1.51 -9.88 8.03
C ASP A 47 -2.93 -10.41 8.32
N GLY A 48 -3.92 -9.57 8.05
CA GLY A 48 -5.33 -9.82 8.37
C GLY A 48 -6.05 -10.77 7.43
N LYS A 49 -5.45 -11.88 7.01
CA LYS A 49 -6.16 -12.90 6.21
C LYS A 49 -6.63 -14.07 7.06
N THR A 50 -7.79 -13.88 7.67
CA THR A 50 -8.73 -14.98 7.87
C THR A 50 -10.03 -14.61 7.16
N LEU A 51 -10.08 -14.86 5.85
CA LEU A 51 -11.37 -14.95 5.16
C LEU A 51 -12.04 -16.25 5.62
N ARG A 52 -12.85 -16.18 6.67
CA ARG A 52 -13.83 -17.23 7.01
C ARG A 52 -15.22 -16.61 7.12
N HIS A 53 -15.85 -16.45 5.96
CA HIS A 53 -17.24 -16.85 5.75
C HIS A 53 -17.56 -16.81 4.25
N SER A 54 -17.57 -17.97 3.62
CA SER A 54 -18.45 -18.30 2.49
C SER A 54 -19.25 -19.51 2.95
#